data_AF-A0A358M4Y7-F1
#
_entry.id   AF-A0A358M4Y7-F1
#
_cell.length_a   1.000
_cell.length_b   1.000
_cell.length_c   1.000
_cell.angle_alpha   90.00
_cell.angle_beta   90.00
_cell.angle_gamma   90.00
#
_symmetry.space_group_name_H-M   'P 1'
#
loop_
_entity.id
_entity.type
_entity.pdbx_description
1 polymer ?
#
loop_
_entity_poly.entity_id
_entity_poly.type
_entity_poly.pdbx_seq_one_letter_code
_entity_poly.pdbx_strand_id
1 'polypeptide(L)'
;GLLRLMLPRALLPATTALGTLDPEGREKGILAGANVVMPNLSPTDVREKYALYDNKAHTGAEAAEGLADLKKRIQKTGCRIAVSRGDYLKQ
;
A
#
# COMPACT_ATOMS: atom_id res chain seq x y z
N GLY A 1 -14.23 -2.59 2.21
CA GLY A 1 -15.56 -2.38 2.82
C GLY A 1 -15.85 -3.39 3.91
N LEU A 2 -16.35 -4.57 3.56
CA LEU A 2 -16.86 -5.57 4.51
C LEU A 2 -15.91 -5.91 5.67
N LEU A 3 -14.65 -6.25 5.37
CA LEU A 3 -13.66 -6.58 6.39
C LEU A 3 -13.41 -5.44 7.39
N ARG A 4 -13.48 -4.17 6.96
CA ARG A 4 -13.35 -3.03 7.88
C ARG A 4 -14.54 -2.95 8.83
N LEU A 5 -15.75 -3.26 8.37
CA LEU A 5 -16.94 -3.25 9.22
C LEU A 5 -16.89 -4.40 10.24
N MET A 6 -16.49 -5.60 9.81
CA MET A 6 -16.39 -6.77 10.68
C MET A 6 -15.20 -6.70 11.65
N LEU A 7 -14.08 -6.12 11.20
CA LEU A 7 -12.81 -6.06 11.92
C LEU A 7 -12.33 -4.60 12.03
N PRO A 8 -13.02 -3.75 12.81
CA PRO A 8 -12.79 -2.31 12.83
C PRO A 8 -11.36 -1.91 13.22
N ARG A 9 -10.65 -2.77 13.94
CA ARG A 9 -9.27 -2.52 14.43
C ARG A 9 -8.19 -3.25 13.63
N ALA A 10 -8.54 -4.03 12.62
CA ALA A 10 -7.55 -4.74 11.82
C ALA A 10 -6.67 -3.78 11.01
N LEU A 11 -5.40 -4.15 10.88
CA LEU A 11 -4.49 -3.57 9.90
C LEU A 11 -4.78 -4.23 8.56
N LEU A 12 -5.35 -3.45 7.64
CA LEU A 12 -5.78 -3.92 6.33
C LEU A 12 -4.87 -3.29 5.26
N PRO A 13 -4.05 -4.07 4.54
CA PRO A 13 -3.18 -3.55 3.51
C PRO A 13 -3.94 -3.22 2.22
N ALA A 14 -3.67 -2.04 1.67
CA ALA A 14 -3.90 -1.75 0.26
C ALA A 14 -2.73 -2.36 -0.54
N THR A 15 -2.92 -3.60 -0.97
CA THR A 15 -1.86 -4.45 -1.54
C THR A 15 -1.36 -3.94 -2.89
N THR A 16 -0.13 -4.29 -3.26
CA THR A 16 0.45 -3.95 -4.58
C THR A 16 -0.36 -4.51 -5.75
N ALA A 17 -1.12 -5.59 -5.54
CA ALA A 17 -2.01 -6.14 -6.56
C ALA A 17 -3.10 -5.14 -6.99
N LEU A 18 -3.63 -4.34 -6.06
CA LEU A 18 -4.61 -3.30 -6.41
C LEU A 18 -4.00 -2.25 -7.35
N GLY A 19 -2.77 -1.81 -7.06
CA GLY A 19 -2.03 -0.87 -7.92
C GLY A 19 -1.56 -1.47 -9.25
N THR A 20 -1.50 -2.81 -9.35
CA THR A 20 -1.22 -3.50 -10.61
C THR A 20 -2.46 -3.54 -11.51
N LEU A 21 -3.64 -3.75 -10.93
CA LEU A 21 -4.91 -3.81 -11.67
C LEU A 21 -5.43 -2.43 -12.09
N ASP A 22 -5.15 -1.39 -11.30
CA ASP A 22 -5.63 -0.04 -11.53
C ASP A 22 -4.57 0.98 -11.06
N PRO A 23 -4.21 2.00 -11.88
CA PRO A 23 -3.25 3.03 -11.49
C PRO A 23 -3.57 3.72 -10.16
N GLU A 24 -4.86 3.83 -9.79
CA GLU A 24 -5.35 4.41 -8.53
C GLU A 24 -5.85 3.33 -7.55
N GLY A 25 -5.61 2.05 -7.82
CA GLY A 25 -6.16 0.94 -7.06
C GLY A 25 -5.75 0.95 -5.58
N ARG A 26 -4.55 1.44 -5.27
CA ARG A 26 -4.11 1.63 -3.88
C ARG A 26 -4.99 2.66 -3.15
N GLU A 27 -5.17 3.84 -3.75
CA GLU A 27 -5.97 4.93 -3.19
C GLU A 27 -7.41 4.48 -2.99
N LYS A 28 -7.97 3.79 -3.99
CA LYS A 28 -9.30 3.19 -3.91
C LYS A 28 -9.37 2.18 -2.75
N GLY A 29 -8.33 1.37 -2.55
CA GLY A 29 -8.23 0.45 -1.41
C GLY A 29 -8.25 1.16 -0.06
N ILE A 30 -7.49 2.26 0.08
CA ILE A 30 -7.46 3.10 1.29
C ILE A 30 -8.84 3.69 1.56
N LEU A 31 -9.46 4.31 0.54
CA LEU A 31 -10.80 4.89 0.63
C LEU A 31 -11.88 3.82 0.94
N ALA A 32 -11.63 2.56 0.57
CA ALA A 32 -12.52 1.44 0.88
C ALA A 32 -12.28 0.81 2.28
N GLY A 33 -11.38 1.37 3.09
CA GLY A 33 -11.15 0.99 4.48
C GLY A 33 -9.81 0.31 4.78
N ALA A 34 -8.90 0.22 3.81
CA ALA A 34 -7.51 -0.16 4.09
C ALA A 34 -6.77 0.97 4.83
N ASN A 35 -5.78 0.61 5.65
CA ASN A 35 -5.01 1.56 6.45
C ASN A 35 -3.50 1.24 6.50
N VAL A 36 -3.03 0.30 5.70
CA VAL A 36 -1.62 -0.05 5.55
C VAL A 36 -1.24 0.04 4.07
N VAL A 37 -0.04 0.55 3.79
CA VAL A 37 0.61 0.49 2.48
C VAL A 37 1.94 -0.23 2.63
N MET A 38 2.34 -1.01 1.62
CA MET A 38 3.54 -1.84 1.66
C MET A 38 4.46 -1.49 0.49
N PRO A 39 5.38 -0.51 0.65
CA PRO A 39 6.37 -0.24 -0.38
C PRO A 39 7.32 -1.43 -0.54
N ASN A 40 7.68 -1.71 -1.78
CA ASN A 40 8.72 -2.65 -2.16
C ASN A 40 10.11 -2.05 -1.88
N LEU A 41 10.80 -2.66 -0.93
CA LEU A 41 12.16 -2.28 -0.53
C LEU A 41 13.25 -3.16 -1.16
N SER A 42 12.88 -4.14 -1.99
CA SER A 42 13.86 -5.00 -2.65
C SER A 42 14.78 -4.15 -3.53
N PRO A 43 16.08 -4.51 -3.64
CA PRO A 43 16.99 -3.86 -4.59
C PRO A 43 16.46 -3.97 -6.03
N THR A 44 16.64 -2.90 -6.81
CA THR A 44 16.05 -2.78 -8.16
C THR A 44 16.52 -3.87 -9.12
N ASP A 45 17.78 -4.28 -9.01
CA ASP A 45 18.45 -5.34 -9.79
C ASP A 45 17.94 -6.76 -9.51
N VAL A 46 17.16 -6.97 -8.45
CA VAL A 46 16.60 -8.28 -8.10
C VAL A 46 15.07 -8.28 -7.98
N ARG A 47 14.41 -7.13 -8.12
CA ARG A 47 12.94 -7.02 -7.95
C ARG A 47 12.15 -7.92 -8.90
N GLU A 48 12.61 -7.99 -10.14
CA GLU A 48 12.01 -8.81 -11.20
C GLU A 48 12.09 -10.32 -10.91
N LYS A 49 13.10 -10.76 -10.14
CA LYS A 49 13.22 -12.16 -9.69
C LYS A 49 12.10 -12.57 -8.74
N TYR A 50 11.36 -11.61 -8.16
CA TYR A 50 10.25 -11.84 -7.24
C TYR A 50 8.89 -11.47 -7.86
N ALA A 51 8.62 -12.04 -9.04
CA ALA A 51 7.35 -11.95 -9.75
C ALA A 51 6.39 -13.06 -9.30
N LEU A 52 5.46 -12.74 -8.39
CA LEU A 52 4.42 -13.68 -7.93
C LEU A 52 3.24 -13.78 -8.89
N TYR A 53 3.09 -12.80 -9.78
CA TYR A 53 2.03 -12.70 -10.77
C TYR A 53 2.50 -11.81 -11.93
N ASP A 54 1.93 -12.03 -13.11
CA ASP A 54 2.27 -11.25 -14.31
C ASP A 54 1.99 -9.76 -14.10
N ASN A 55 2.87 -8.91 -14.64
CA ASN A 55 2.79 -7.45 -14.57
C ASN A 55 2.84 -6.85 -13.16
N LYS A 56 3.28 -7.60 -12.14
CA LYS A 56 3.46 -7.08 -10.78
C LYS A 56 4.21 -5.74 -10.78
N ALA A 57 3.57 -4.69 -10.28
CA ALA A 57 4.19 -3.37 -10.16
C ALA A 57 5.46 -3.44 -9.29
N HIS A 58 6.59 -3.01 -9.84
CA HIS A 58 7.91 -3.07 -9.20
C HIS A 58 8.73 -1.77 -9.31
N THR A 59 8.18 -0.73 -9.96
CA THR A 59 8.80 0.58 -10.19
C THR A 59 7.89 1.73 -9.70
N GLY A 60 8.44 2.94 -9.55
CA GLY A 60 7.67 4.14 -9.18
C GLY A 60 7.30 4.22 -7.69
N ALA A 61 6.05 4.60 -7.38
CA ALA A 61 5.54 4.76 -6.00
C ALA A 61 5.58 3.47 -5.15
N GLU A 62 5.87 2.32 -5.77
CA GLU A 62 6.14 1.05 -5.09
C GLU A 62 7.57 0.96 -4.54
N ALA A 63 8.54 1.71 -5.07
CA ALA A 63 9.93 1.65 -4.61
C ALA A 63 10.16 2.48 -3.34
N ALA A 64 11.11 2.10 -2.48
CA ALA A 64 11.58 2.93 -1.36
C ALA A 64 11.92 4.38 -1.79
N GLU A 65 12.54 4.53 -2.97
CA GLU A 65 12.86 5.81 -3.61
C GLU A 65 11.59 6.62 -3.96
N GLY A 66 10.47 5.93 -4.18
CA GLY A 66 9.15 6.49 -4.42
C GLY A 66 8.36 6.85 -3.15
N LEU A 67 8.96 6.80 -1.96
CA LEU A 67 8.26 7.12 -0.70
C LEU A 67 7.67 8.54 -0.71
N ALA A 68 8.38 9.51 -1.29
CA ALA A 68 7.90 10.87 -1.44
C ALA A 68 6.63 10.94 -2.31
N ASP A 69 6.60 10.20 -3.42
CA ASP A 69 5.44 10.16 -4.31
C ASP A 69 4.30 9.34 -3.73
N LEU A 70 4.59 8.23 -3.05
CA LEU A 70 3.62 7.49 -2.25
C LEU A 70 2.95 8.41 -1.21
N LYS A 71 3.74 9.22 -0.49
CA LYS A 71 3.22 10.19 0.48
C LYS A 71 2.29 11.21 -0.18
N LYS A 72 2.69 11.80 -1.31
CA LYS A 72 1.85 12.74 -2.08
C LYS A 72 0.54 12.09 -2.52
N ARG A 73 0.60 10.86 -3.03
CA ARG A 73 -0.57 10.09 -3.49
C ARG A 73 -1.55 9.82 -2.34
N ILE A 74 -1.06 9.35 -1.19
CA ILE A 74 -1.88 9.13 0.00
C ILE A 74 -2.46 10.43 0.56
N GLN A 75 -1.72 11.55 0.49
CA GLN A 75 -2.26 12.86 0.89
C GLN A 75 -3.47 13.29 0.04
N LYS A 76 -3.52 12.93 -1.25
CA LYS A 76 -4.68 13.21 -2.11
C LYS A 76 -5.96 12.50 -1.67
N THR A 77 -5.86 11.39 -0.91
CA THR A 77 -7.03 10.70 -0.35
C THR A 77 -7.52 11.32 0.96
N GLY A 78 -6.91 12.43 1.42
CA GLY A 78 -7.17 13.01 2.74
C GLY A 78 -6.53 12.26 3.90
N CYS A 79 -5.71 11.24 3.62
CA CYS A 79 -5.00 10.46 4.62
C CYS A 79 -3.57 10.97 4.83
N ARG A 80 -2.93 10.56 5.92
CA ARG A 80 -1.51 10.82 6.19
C ARG A 80 -0.79 9.53 6.52
N ILE A 81 0.45 9.41 6.04
CA ILE A 81 1.31 8.30 6.42
C ILE A 81 1.80 8.54 7.85
N ALA A 82 1.56 7.56 8.73
CA ALA A 82 2.14 7.54 10.07
C ALA A 82 3.59 7.05 10.00
N VAL A 83 4.49 7.75 10.67
CA VAL A 83 5.92 7.35 10.81
C VAL A 83 6.13 6.83 12.22
N SER A 84 5.46 5.73 12.53
CA SER A 84 5.59 4.98 13.77
C SER A 84 5.54 3.50 13.45
N ARG A 85 5.76 2.64 14.45
CA ARG A 85 5.72 1.18 14.26
C ARG A 85 4.37 0.68 13.71
N GLY A 86 3.27 1.37 14.00
CA GLY A 86 1.96 1.09 13.42
C GLY A 86 1.31 -0.22 13.88
N ASP A 87 1.64 -0.69 15.09
CA ASP A 87 1.05 -1.91 15.66
C ASP A 87 -0.47 -1.78 15.84
N TYR A 88 -1.16 -2.92 15.90
CA TYR A 88 -2.57 -2.95 16.25
C TYR A 88 -2.78 -2.45 17.70
N LEU A 89 -3.84 -1.69 17.91
CA LEU A 89 -4.20 -1.20 19.24
C LEU A 89 -4.85 -2.35 20.04
N LYS A 90 -4.10 -2.90 21.01
CA LYS A 90 -4.64 -3.76 22.06
C LYS A 90 -5.59 -2.94 22.95
N GLN A 91 -6.62 -3.60 23.47
CA GLN A 91 -7.51 -3.01 24.48
C GLN A 91 -6.73 -2.70 25.74
#